data_AF-A0A929U2V8-F1
#
_entry.id   AF-A0A929U2V8-F1
#
_cell.length_a   1.000
_cell.length_b   1.000
_cell.length_c   1.000
_cell.angle_alpha   90.00
_cell.angle_beta   90.00
_cell.angle_gamma   90.00
#
_symmetry.space_group_name_H-M   'P 1'
#
loop_
_entity.id
_entity.type
_entity.pdbx_description
1 polymer ?
#
loop_
_entity_poly.entity_id
_entity_poly.type
_entity_poly.pdbx_seq_one_letter_code
_entity_poly.pdbx_strand_id
1 'polypeptide(L)' 'MAKVVNTNQIADFDAVRLAVASPEDILGWSYGEVTKPETINYRTQKPERDGLFCEKIFG' A
#
# COMPACT_ATOMS: atom_id res chain seq x y z
N MET A 1 10.46 -22.05 -31.67
CA MET A 1 11.17 -21.39 -30.56
C MET A 1 10.11 -20.86 -29.60
N ALA A 2 10.10 -21.34 -28.36
CA ALA A 2 9.07 -21.02 -27.38
C ALA A 2 9.14 -19.53 -26.98
N LYS A 3 8.00 -18.84 -27.01
CA LYS A 3 7.85 -17.47 -26.53
C LYS A 3 8.05 -17.51 -25.01
N VAL A 4 9.15 -16.94 -24.53
CA VAL A 4 9.36 -16.69 -23.10
C VAL A 4 8.30 -15.66 -22.68
N VAL A 5 7.32 -16.08 -21.88
CA VAL A 5 6.33 -15.18 -21.27
C VAL A 5 7.03 -14.48 -20.11
N ASN A 6 7.36 -13.21 -20.30
CA ASN A 6 7.95 -12.38 -19.25
C ASN A 6 6.86 -12.09 -18.21
N THR A 7 7.00 -12.57 -16.98
CA THR A 7 6.01 -12.43 -15.89
C THR A 7 6.07 -11.09 -15.15
N ASN A 8 6.81 -10.10 -15.66
CA ASN A 8 6.74 -8.73 -15.16
C ASN A 8 5.50 -8.05 -15.74
N GLN A 9 4.41 -8.04 -14.99
CA GLN A 9 3.15 -7.35 -15.32
C GLN A 9 3.29 -5.83 -15.23
N ILE A 10 4.29 -5.26 -15.88
CA ILE A 10 4.31 -3.84 -16.20
C ILE A 10 3.69 -3.77 -17.58
N ALA A 11 2.38 -3.48 -17.62
CA ALA A 11 1.71 -3.24 -18.88
C ALA A 11 2.35 -2.01 -19.54
N ASP A 12 2.78 -2.16 -20.79
CA ASP A 12 3.16 -1.01 -21.61
C ASP A 12 1.91 -0.13 -21.75
N PHE A 13 2.00 1.13 -21.31
CA PHE A 13 0.93 2.12 -21.44
C PHE A 13 1.34 3.20 -22.43
N ASP A 14 0.40 3.68 -23.25
CA ASP A 14 0.67 4.72 -24.25
C ASP A 14 0.76 6.13 -23.65
N ALA A 15 0.13 6.35 -22.48
CA ALA A 15 0.10 7.65 -21.80
C ALA A 15 -0.18 7.55 -20.29
N VAL A 16 0.20 8.59 -19.54
CA VAL A 16 -0.08 8.78 -18.10
C VAL A 16 -0.92 10.02 -17.90
N ARG A 17 -1.88 9.97 -16.97
CA ARG A 17 -2.69 11.13 -16.56
C ARG A 17 -2.47 11.46 -15.09
N LEU A 18 -2.47 12.75 -14.77
CA LEU A 18 -2.56 13.27 -13.42
C LEU A 18 -3.96 13.84 -13.18
N ALA A 19 -4.53 13.57 -12.00
CA ALA A 19 -5.82 14.08 -11.56
C ALA A 19 -5.81 14.26 -10.04
N VAL A 20 -6.72 15.09 -9.52
CA VAL A 20 -6.94 15.22 -8.08
C VAL A 20 -7.79 14.04 -7.61
N ALA A 21 -7.34 13.37 -6.54
CA ALA A 21 -8.07 12.27 -5.91
C ALA A 21 -9.25 12.79 -5.09
N SER A 22 -10.41 12.12 -5.17
CA SER A 22 -11.53 12.41 -4.28
C SER A 22 -11.36 11.75 -2.89
N PRO A 23 -12.12 12.16 -1.87
CA PRO A 23 -12.14 11.45 -0.59
C PRO A 23 -12.50 9.97 -0.73
N GLU A 24 -13.42 9.63 -1.62
CA GLU A 24 -13.85 8.26 -1.90
C GLU A 24 -12.71 7.44 -2.55
N ASP A 25 -11.94 8.04 -3.46
CA ASP A 25 -10.76 7.39 -4.05
C ASP A 25 -9.73 7.05 -2.97
N ILE A 26 -9.40 8.03 -2.11
CA ILE A 26 -8.41 7.86 -1.04
C ILE A 26 -8.83 6.76 -0.06
N LEU A 27 -10.12 6.74 0.32
CA LEU A 27 -10.66 5.69 1.17
C LEU A 27 -10.68 4.33 0.47
N GLY A 28 -10.97 4.29 -0.84
CA GLY A 28 -10.95 3.07 -1.65
C GLY A 28 -9.56 2.48 -1.83
N TRP A 29 -8.51 3.30 -1.78
CA TRP A 29 -7.11 2.84 -1.81
C TRP A 29 -6.60 2.36 -0.45
N SER A 30 -7.23 2.81 0.63
CA SER A 30 -6.81 2.47 1.98
C SER A 30 -7.29 1.09 2.40
N TYR A 31 -6.43 0.37 3.12
CA TYR A 31 -6.75 -0.93 3.72
C TYR A 31 -7.11 -0.82 5.21
N GLY A 32 -7.04 0.38 5.78
CA GLY A 32 -7.37 0.64 7.18
C GLY A 32 -6.94 2.03 7.64
N GLU A 33 -7.47 2.46 8.79
CA GLU A 33 -7.17 3.76 9.38
C GLU A 33 -6.10 3.64 10.47
N VAL A 34 -5.07 4.49 10.38
CA VAL A 34 -4.09 4.67 11.46
C VAL A 34 -4.66 5.68 12.45
N THR A 35 -4.90 5.25 13.68
CA THR A 35 -5.50 6.10 14.73
C THR A 35 -4.48 6.57 15.75
N LYS A 36 -3.25 6.02 15.72
CA LYS A 36 -2.20 6.38 16.67
C LYS A 36 -0.86 6.63 15.97
N PRO A 37 -0.01 7.53 16.51
CA PRO A 37 1.25 7.91 15.88
C PRO A 37 2.39 6.93 16.16
N GLU A 38 2.20 5.92 17.00
CA GLU A 38 3.29 5.00 17.36
C GLU A 38 3.69 4.09 16.19
N THR A 39 4.95 3.68 16.20
CA THR A 39 5.55 2.88 15.13
C THR A 39 5.75 1.43 15.57
N ILE A 40 6.88 1.15 16.20
CA ILE A 40 7.32 -0.16 16.65
C ILE A 40 7.62 -0.07 18.13
N ASN A 41 7.21 -1.08 18.87
CA ASN A 41 7.52 -1.20 20.28
C ASN A 41 9.04 -1.33 20.50
N TYR A 42 9.63 -0.43 21.27
CA TYR A 42 11.09 -0.38 21.45
C TYR A 42 11.69 -1.67 22.06
N ARG A 43 10.92 -2.40 22.87
CA ARG A 43 11.41 -3.60 23.57
C ARG A 43 11.19 -4.87 22.77
N THR A 44 9.99 -5.03 22.22
CA THR A 44 9.59 -6.27 21.54
C THR A 44 9.87 -6.25 20.04
N GLN A 45 10.16 -5.07 19.47
CA GLN A 45 10.31 -4.85 18.03
C GLN A 45 9.08 -5.25 17.22
N LYS A 46 7.92 -5.34 17.87
CA LYS A 46 6.64 -5.61 17.22
C LYS A 46 5.96 -4.31 16.83
N PRO A 47 5.29 -4.25 15.67
CA PRO A 47 4.49 -3.09 15.31
C PRO A 47 3.39 -2.81 16.32
N GLU A 48 3.12 -1.54 16.58
CA GLU A 48 2.05 -1.12 17.48
C GLU A 48 0.67 -1.26 16.79
N ARG A 49 -0.33 -1.72 17.55
CA ARG A 49 -1.69 -1.90 17.03
C ARG A 49 -2.34 -0.54 16.77
N ASP A 50 -2.91 -0.42 15.56
CA ASP A 50 -3.51 0.80 15.01
C ASP A 50 -2.50 1.96 14.82
N GLY A 51 -1.20 1.64 14.87
CA GLY A 51 -0.08 2.55 14.61
C GLY A 51 0.39 2.54 13.16
N LEU A 52 1.45 3.31 12.87
CA LEU A 52 1.97 3.57 11.51
C LEU A 52 2.47 2.31 10.78
N PHE A 53 2.80 1.25 11.51
CA PHE A 53 3.27 -0.03 10.95
C PHE A 53 2.34 -1.20 11.25
N CYS A 54 1.06 -0.92 11.58
CA CYS A 54 0.13 -1.97 12.00
C CYS A 54 -0.08 -3.04 10.92
N GLU A 55 0.27 -4.29 11.24
CA GLU A 55 0.11 -5.48 10.38
C GLU A 55 -1.33 -5.66 9.88
N LYS A 56 -2.33 -5.27 10.69
CA LYS A 56 -3.75 -5.31 10.29
C LYS A 56 -4.05 -4.40 9.08
N ILE A 57 -3.34 -3.29 8.94
CA ILE A 57 -3.56 -2.30 7.88
C ILE A 57 -2.70 -2.63 6.66
N PHE A 58 -1.44 -3.00 6.86
CA PHE A 58 -0.46 -3.09 5.77
C PHE A 58 -0.04 -4.51 5.37
N GLY A 59 -0.39 -5.53 6.16
CA GLY A 59 0.02 -6.92 5.95
C GLY A 59 1.30 -7.29 6.69
#